data_AF-A0A672UBZ5-F1
#
_entry.id   AF-A0A672UBZ5-F1
#
_cell.length_a   1.000
_cell.length_b   1.000
_cell.length_c   1.000
_cell.angle_alpha   90.00
_cell.angle_beta   90.00
_cell.angle_gamma   90.00
#
_symmetry.space_group_name_H-M   'P 1'
#
loop_
_entity.id
_entity.type
_entity.pdbx_description
1 polymer ?
#
loop_
_entity_poly.entity_id
_entity_poly.type
_entity_poly.pdbx_seq_one_letter_code
_entity_poly.pdbx_strand_id
1 'polypeptide(L)'
;MEDLYHKSCALAEDPQELRDGFQHPARLVKFLVGMKGKDEAMAIGGHWSPSLDGPDPEKDPSVLIKTAIRCCKALTGIDLSVCTQWYRFAEIRYHRPEETHKGRTVPAHVETVVLFFPDVWHCLPTRSEWETLSRGYKQQLVEKLQGERKEADGEQALNEEERKRQEEMERQRRERRYILPDEPAIIVHPNWAAKSGKFDCSIMSLSVLLDYRLEDNKEHSFEVSLFAELFNEMLQRDFGVRIYKALISLPEREDKKDKKGKKDERKEKKEEKDDETDDPKPKRRKSGDDKDKKEDREEKKKYFFIETEYVLSNKTQMVTVNRDLLMAFVYFDQSHCGYLLEKDMEEILYTLGLHLSRAQLLSKVVLRESCFYRRLTDTSKDEENLEELLLPSPTVKQESKAIEENVGLIVYNGAMVDVGSLLQKLEKSERVRAEIEQKLQLLEEKTDEDEKTILQLENSNRSLSAELKEVKKDLGQLQENLKISDDKNLQFEGQLNKTIKNLATVMDEIQSVLKQVRIA
;
A
#
# COMPACT_ATOMS: atom_id res chain seq x y z
N MET A 1 7.06 -13.71 9.28
CA MET A 1 6.94 -12.31 9.73
C MET A 1 8.07 -11.46 9.16
N GLU A 2 9.33 -11.95 9.14
CA GLU A 2 10.49 -11.26 8.53
C GLU A 2 10.26 -10.81 7.08
N ASP A 3 9.70 -11.68 6.23
CA ASP A 3 9.27 -11.33 4.87
C ASP A 3 8.34 -10.11 4.78
N LEU A 4 7.47 -9.93 5.77
CA LEU A 4 6.55 -8.80 5.80
C LEU A 4 7.33 -7.51 6.06
N TYR A 5 8.27 -7.52 7.02
CA TYR A 5 9.14 -6.37 7.28
C TYR A 5 9.99 -6.03 6.05
N HIS A 6 10.65 -7.02 5.44
CA HIS A 6 11.49 -6.79 4.26
C HIS A 6 10.73 -6.32 3.02
N LYS A 7 9.42 -6.58 2.93
CA LYS A 7 8.60 -6.14 1.79
C LYS A 7 7.82 -4.86 2.06
N SER A 8 7.69 -4.44 3.32
CA SER A 8 6.92 -3.24 3.69
C SER A 8 7.77 -2.11 4.27
N CYS A 9 8.86 -2.42 4.94
CA CYS A 9 9.65 -1.44 5.68
C CYS A 9 10.98 -1.22 4.98
N ALA A 10 11.22 0.00 4.49
CA ALA A 10 12.56 0.43 4.10
C ALA A 10 13.44 0.54 5.34
N LEU A 11 14.27 -0.47 5.63
CA LEU A 11 15.20 -0.39 6.76
C LEU A 11 16.27 0.69 6.50
N ALA A 12 16.86 1.23 7.56
CA ALA A 12 17.89 2.25 7.43
C ALA A 12 19.13 1.73 6.68
N GLU A 13 19.46 0.47 6.90
CA GLU A 13 20.57 -0.26 6.29
C GLU A 13 20.31 -0.77 4.86
N ASP A 14 19.06 -0.72 4.38
CA ASP A 14 18.71 -1.22 3.04
C ASP A 14 19.25 -0.30 1.93
N PRO A 15 19.79 -0.86 0.83
CA PRO A 15 20.15 -0.11 -0.36
C PRO A 15 19.01 0.76 -0.87
N GLN A 16 19.31 1.98 -1.33
CA GLN A 16 18.31 2.90 -1.87
C GLN A 16 17.51 2.30 -3.05
N GLU A 17 18.13 1.43 -3.83
CA GLU A 17 17.52 0.74 -4.98
C GLU A 17 16.36 -0.19 -4.57
N LEU A 18 16.32 -0.65 -3.32
CA LEU A 18 15.22 -1.48 -2.81
C LEU A 18 13.99 -0.65 -2.39
N ARG A 19 14.12 0.69 -2.31
CA ARG A 19 13.06 1.58 -1.80
C ARG A 19 11.84 1.70 -2.69
N ASP A 20 12.00 1.53 -3.99
CA ASP A 20 10.89 1.64 -4.95
C ASP A 20 10.00 0.37 -4.98
N GLY A 21 10.41 -0.72 -4.32
CA GLY A 21 9.70 -1.99 -4.31
C GLY A 21 8.81 -2.25 -3.08
N PHE A 22 8.85 -1.37 -2.08
CA PHE A 22 8.10 -1.57 -0.83
C PHE A 22 6.59 -1.46 -1.06
N GLN A 23 5.85 -2.34 -0.39
CA GLN A 23 4.40 -2.40 -0.46
C GLN A 23 3.79 -2.20 0.91
N HIS A 24 2.73 -1.40 0.94
CA HIS A 24 1.92 -1.23 2.14
C HIS A 24 1.53 -2.59 2.75
N PRO A 25 1.59 -2.78 4.08
CA PRO A 25 1.32 -4.08 4.72
C PRO A 25 -0.03 -4.70 4.32
N ALA A 26 -1.08 -3.90 4.11
CA ALA A 26 -2.39 -4.40 3.65
C ALA A 26 -2.36 -5.07 2.26
N ARG A 27 -1.37 -4.78 1.41
CA ARG A 27 -1.18 -5.47 0.11
C ARG A 27 -0.49 -6.82 0.27
N LEU A 28 0.25 -7.00 1.37
CA LEU A 28 1.05 -8.18 1.65
C LEU A 28 0.29 -9.21 2.48
N VAL A 29 -0.60 -8.77 3.37
CA VAL A 29 -1.51 -9.66 4.10
C VAL A 29 -2.56 -10.17 3.13
N LYS A 30 -2.62 -11.51 2.97
CA LYS A 30 -3.49 -12.17 2.01
C LYS A 30 -4.32 -13.26 2.68
N PHE A 31 -5.53 -13.45 2.16
CA PHE A 31 -6.50 -14.43 2.63
C PHE A 31 -6.91 -15.35 1.50
N LEU A 32 -7.09 -16.63 1.83
CA LEU A 32 -7.80 -17.56 0.97
C LEU A 32 -9.30 -17.32 1.14
N VAL A 33 -9.98 -16.96 0.06
CA VAL A 33 -11.44 -16.75 0.03
C VAL A 33 -12.08 -17.72 -0.96
N GLY A 34 -13.34 -18.07 -0.71
CA GLY A 34 -14.16 -18.77 -1.68
C GLY A 34 -14.68 -17.78 -2.72
N MET A 35 -14.87 -18.26 -3.94
CA MET A 35 -15.48 -17.50 -5.03
C MET A 35 -16.75 -18.21 -5.47
N LYS A 36 -17.84 -17.46 -5.59
CA LYS A 36 -19.07 -17.93 -6.21
C LYS A 36 -19.21 -17.26 -7.58
N GLY A 37 -18.93 -18.00 -8.65
CA GLY A 37 -18.75 -17.37 -9.96
C GLY A 37 -17.45 -16.57 -10.02
N LYS A 38 -17.40 -15.52 -10.85
CA LYS A 38 -16.15 -14.82 -11.17
C LYS A 38 -15.74 -13.76 -10.14
N ASP A 39 -16.70 -13.03 -9.59
CA ASP A 39 -16.43 -11.79 -8.87
C ASP A 39 -17.07 -11.75 -7.48
N GLU A 40 -17.63 -12.85 -6.99
CA GLU A 40 -18.40 -12.88 -5.75
C GLU A 40 -17.58 -13.58 -4.65
N ALA A 41 -16.78 -12.80 -3.91
CA ALA A 41 -15.99 -13.33 -2.81
C ALA A 41 -16.89 -13.74 -1.64
N MET A 42 -16.54 -14.85 -0.99
CA MET A 42 -17.25 -15.37 0.17
C MET A 42 -16.32 -16.05 1.16
N ALA A 43 -16.71 -16.06 2.44
CA ALA A 43 -16.00 -16.82 3.46
C ALA A 43 -16.10 -18.34 3.18
N ILE A 44 -15.02 -19.07 3.49
CA ILE A 44 -15.01 -20.54 3.37
C ILE A 44 -15.68 -21.12 4.61
N GLY A 45 -16.90 -21.63 4.44
CA GLY A 45 -17.70 -22.16 5.52
C GLY A 45 -19.09 -22.61 5.06
N GLY A 46 -19.96 -22.88 6.01
CA GLY A 46 -21.34 -23.29 5.72
C GLY A 46 -22.15 -23.56 6.98
N HIS A 47 -23.42 -23.90 6.79
CA HIS A 47 -24.36 -24.11 7.87
C HIS A 47 -23.98 -25.29 8.77
N TRP A 48 -24.26 -25.11 10.06
CA TRP A 48 -24.19 -26.14 11.08
C TRP A 48 -25.22 -27.25 10.81
N SER A 49 -24.80 -28.49 11.03
CA SER A 49 -25.66 -29.67 10.96
C SER A 49 -25.60 -30.44 12.29
N PRO A 50 -26.72 -30.52 13.03
CA PRO A 50 -26.76 -31.25 14.31
C PRO A 50 -26.29 -32.71 14.21
N SER A 51 -26.60 -33.37 13.09
CA SER A 51 -26.25 -34.78 12.85
C SER A 51 -24.78 -35.01 12.50
N LEU A 52 -24.10 -34.01 11.94
CA LEU A 52 -22.72 -34.15 11.45
C LEU A 52 -21.70 -33.51 12.40
N ASP A 53 -22.06 -32.40 13.03
CA ASP A 53 -21.13 -31.56 13.80
C ASP A 53 -21.33 -31.68 15.32
N GLY A 54 -22.48 -32.22 15.73
CA GLY A 54 -22.90 -32.33 17.12
C GLY A 54 -24.06 -31.38 17.48
N PRO A 55 -24.74 -31.63 18.61
CA PRO A 55 -25.87 -30.82 19.06
C PRO A 55 -25.43 -29.51 19.74
N ASP A 56 -26.31 -28.51 19.73
CA ASP A 56 -26.26 -27.30 20.58
C ASP A 56 -24.95 -26.46 20.50
N PRO A 57 -24.73 -25.70 19.40
CA PRO A 57 -23.55 -24.85 19.21
C PRO A 57 -23.46 -23.67 20.19
N GLU A 58 -24.53 -23.34 20.91
CA GLU A 58 -24.53 -22.27 21.92
C GLU A 58 -23.77 -22.68 23.19
N LYS A 59 -23.86 -23.95 23.57
CA LYS A 59 -23.20 -24.47 24.79
C LYS A 59 -21.82 -25.05 24.53
N ASP A 60 -21.60 -25.62 23.34
CA ASP A 60 -20.32 -26.23 22.96
C ASP A 60 -19.73 -25.51 21.73
N PRO A 61 -18.79 -24.57 21.93
CA PRO A 61 -18.11 -23.88 20.83
C PRO A 61 -17.38 -24.81 19.86
N SER A 62 -17.02 -26.04 20.29
CA SER A 62 -16.33 -27.02 19.43
C SER A 62 -17.23 -27.50 18.28
N VAL A 63 -18.56 -27.40 18.41
CA VAL A 63 -19.52 -27.79 17.37
C VAL A 63 -19.37 -26.88 16.13
N LEU A 64 -19.19 -25.58 16.32
CA LEU A 64 -18.97 -24.65 15.21
C LEU A 64 -17.58 -24.83 14.58
N ILE A 65 -16.57 -25.22 15.37
CA ILE A 65 -15.25 -25.58 14.84
C ILE A 65 -15.35 -26.84 13.97
N LYS A 66 -16.05 -27.90 14.42
CA LYS A 66 -16.32 -29.10 13.61
C LYS A 66 -17.07 -28.76 12.32
N THR A 67 -18.04 -27.85 12.40
CA THR A 67 -18.77 -27.32 11.24
C THR A 67 -17.80 -26.65 10.25
N ALA A 68 -16.91 -25.79 10.73
CA ALA A 68 -15.91 -25.12 9.90
C ALA A 68 -14.94 -26.11 9.25
N ILE A 69 -14.45 -27.10 9.99
CA ILE A 69 -13.58 -28.17 9.47
C ILE A 69 -14.29 -28.95 8.36
N ARG A 70 -15.52 -29.41 8.60
CA ARG A 70 -16.32 -30.16 7.62
C ARG A 70 -16.56 -29.36 6.36
N CYS A 71 -17.01 -28.12 6.50
CA CYS A 71 -17.33 -27.25 5.36
C CYS A 71 -16.07 -26.86 4.58
N CYS A 72 -14.99 -26.51 5.26
CA CYS A 72 -13.72 -26.16 4.61
C CYS A 72 -13.17 -27.35 3.81
N LYS A 73 -13.14 -28.54 4.40
CA LYS A 73 -12.69 -29.77 3.72
C LYS A 73 -13.55 -30.10 2.51
N ALA A 74 -14.87 -29.98 2.63
CA ALA A 74 -15.80 -30.27 1.52
C ALA A 74 -15.70 -29.26 0.36
N LEU A 75 -15.36 -28.01 0.64
CA LEU A 75 -15.24 -26.94 -0.35
C LEU A 75 -13.85 -26.88 -0.98
N THR A 76 -12.80 -27.09 -0.20
CA THR A 76 -11.42 -26.75 -0.59
C THR A 76 -10.45 -27.92 -0.55
N GLY A 77 -10.86 -29.07 0.00
CA GLY A 77 -9.98 -30.20 0.26
C GLY A 77 -9.03 -30.02 1.45
N ILE A 78 -8.94 -28.83 2.04
CA ILE A 78 -8.07 -28.56 3.19
C ILE A 78 -8.68 -29.18 4.45
N ASP A 79 -7.92 -30.05 5.12
CA ASP A 79 -8.33 -30.64 6.38
C ASP A 79 -7.81 -29.81 7.57
N LEU A 80 -8.69 -29.03 8.17
CA LEU A 80 -8.38 -28.19 9.34
C LEU A 80 -8.47 -28.96 10.67
N SER A 81 -8.72 -30.27 10.67
CA SER A 81 -8.80 -31.06 11.92
C SER A 81 -7.48 -31.12 12.69
N VAL A 82 -6.35 -30.84 12.03
CA VAL A 82 -5.02 -30.76 12.62
C VAL A 82 -4.76 -29.43 13.35
N CYS A 83 -5.60 -28.42 13.13
CA CYS A 83 -5.46 -27.12 13.77
C CYS A 83 -5.78 -27.23 15.27
N THR A 84 -4.82 -26.88 16.11
CA THR A 84 -4.95 -26.95 17.58
C THR A 84 -5.52 -25.69 18.21
N GLN A 85 -5.44 -24.55 17.52
CA GLN A 85 -5.92 -23.26 18.00
C GLN A 85 -6.90 -22.64 17.02
N TRP A 86 -8.00 -22.13 17.55
CA TRP A 86 -9.06 -21.48 16.80
C TRP A 86 -9.47 -20.20 17.52
N TYR A 87 -9.25 -19.06 16.89
CA TYR A 87 -9.62 -17.77 17.44
C TYR A 87 -11.01 -17.41 16.92
N ARG A 88 -11.97 -17.21 17.82
CA ARG A 88 -13.29 -16.66 17.46
C ARG A 88 -13.10 -15.17 17.16
N PHE A 89 -13.15 -14.80 15.88
CA PHE A 89 -12.80 -13.47 15.40
C PHE A 89 -13.99 -12.50 15.45
N ALA A 90 -15.14 -12.91 14.92
CA ALA A 90 -16.34 -12.09 14.90
C ALA A 90 -17.61 -12.95 15.00
N GLU A 91 -18.69 -12.34 15.48
CA GLU A 91 -20.03 -12.93 15.52
C GLU A 91 -21.04 -11.92 14.98
N ILE A 92 -21.84 -12.36 14.01
CA ILE A 92 -22.86 -11.55 13.33
C ILE A 92 -24.20 -12.23 13.56
N ARG A 93 -25.22 -11.47 13.93
CA ARG A 93 -26.58 -11.98 14.14
C ARG A 93 -27.55 -11.31 13.19
N TYR A 94 -28.17 -12.11 12.33
CA TYR A 94 -29.19 -11.67 11.39
C TYR A 94 -30.58 -12.01 11.92
N HIS A 95 -31.47 -11.03 11.96
CA HIS A 95 -32.89 -11.28 12.17
C HIS A 95 -33.52 -11.74 10.86
N ARG A 96 -33.87 -13.02 10.78
CA ARG A 96 -34.52 -13.61 9.61
C ARG A 96 -36.03 -13.55 9.78
N PRO A 97 -36.78 -12.96 8.83
CA PRO A 97 -38.23 -13.05 8.84
C PRO A 97 -38.68 -14.49 8.59
N GLU A 98 -39.97 -14.75 8.78
CA GLU A 98 -40.55 -16.03 8.38
C GLU A 98 -40.47 -16.20 6.86
N GLU A 99 -39.93 -17.33 6.41
CA GLU A 99 -39.73 -17.60 4.99
C GLU A 99 -40.19 -19.01 4.61
N THR A 100 -40.71 -19.19 3.40
CA THR A 100 -41.08 -20.50 2.87
C THR A 100 -39.98 -21.00 1.93
N HIS A 101 -39.19 -21.97 2.38
CA HIS A 101 -38.13 -22.57 1.58
C HIS A 101 -38.50 -24.00 1.15
N LYS A 102 -38.55 -24.25 -0.16
CA LYS A 102 -38.89 -25.58 -0.74
C LYS A 102 -40.18 -26.19 -0.15
N GLY A 103 -41.19 -25.36 0.07
CA GLY A 103 -42.50 -25.77 0.61
C GLY A 103 -42.53 -26.03 2.12
N ARG A 104 -41.44 -25.75 2.86
CA ARG A 104 -41.43 -25.74 4.33
C ARG A 104 -41.37 -24.31 4.84
N THR A 105 -42.26 -23.97 5.78
CA THR A 105 -42.21 -22.70 6.49
C THR A 105 -41.12 -22.75 7.54
N VAL A 106 -40.16 -21.85 7.45
CA VAL A 106 -39.13 -21.60 8.45
C VAL A 106 -39.59 -20.39 9.25
N PRO A 107 -39.89 -20.53 10.56
CA PRO A 107 -40.34 -19.41 11.37
C PRO A 107 -39.25 -18.33 11.48
N ALA A 108 -39.67 -17.11 11.81
CA ALA A 108 -38.74 -16.03 12.11
C ALA A 108 -37.76 -16.46 13.20
N HIS A 109 -36.47 -16.22 12.97
CA HIS A 109 -35.40 -16.67 13.86
C HIS A 109 -34.19 -15.72 13.78
N VAL A 110 -33.24 -15.91 14.70
CA VAL A 110 -31.95 -15.23 14.63
C VAL A 110 -30.94 -16.21 14.08
N GLU A 111 -30.36 -15.89 12.94
CA GLU A 111 -29.23 -16.63 12.36
C GLU A 111 -27.92 -16.04 12.89
N THR A 112 -27.05 -16.89 13.44
CA THR A 112 -25.75 -16.47 13.99
C THR A 112 -24.63 -17.01 13.12
N VAL A 113 -23.83 -16.10 12.57
CA VAL A 113 -22.62 -16.40 11.80
C VAL A 113 -21.41 -16.10 12.66
N VAL A 114 -20.46 -17.03 12.68
CA VAL A 114 -19.23 -16.91 13.46
C VAL A 114 -18.04 -17.09 12.54
N LEU A 115 -17.16 -16.10 12.55
CA LEU A 115 -15.90 -16.14 11.82
C LEU A 115 -14.80 -16.62 12.76
N PHE A 116 -14.04 -17.62 12.31
CA PHE A 116 -12.89 -18.13 13.03
C PHE A 116 -11.60 -17.88 12.27
N PHE A 117 -10.52 -17.69 13.01
CA PHE A 117 -9.15 -17.71 12.51
C PHE A 117 -8.46 -18.98 13.04
N PRO A 118 -8.31 -20.04 12.24
CA PRO A 118 -7.56 -21.22 12.65
C PRO A 118 -6.06 -20.99 12.56
N ASP A 119 -5.30 -21.56 13.49
CA ASP A 119 -3.86 -21.74 13.34
C ASP A 119 -3.60 -22.85 12.31
N VAL A 120 -3.29 -22.42 11.08
CA VAL A 120 -3.03 -23.30 9.93
C VAL A 120 -1.57 -23.72 9.79
N TRP A 121 -0.66 -23.34 10.71
CA TRP A 121 0.75 -23.72 10.60
C TRP A 121 0.93 -25.24 10.61
N HIS A 122 0.05 -25.93 11.33
CA HIS A 122 0.00 -27.40 11.40
C HIS A 122 -0.59 -28.05 10.12
N CYS A 123 -1.21 -27.28 9.22
CA CYS A 123 -1.66 -27.76 7.92
C CYS A 123 -0.55 -27.71 6.86
N LEU A 124 0.57 -27.01 7.14
CA LEU A 124 1.68 -26.92 6.19
C LEU A 124 2.39 -28.28 6.11
N PRO A 125 2.52 -28.88 4.91
CA PRO A 125 3.18 -30.17 4.77
C PRO A 125 4.66 -30.06 5.15
N THR A 126 5.19 -31.10 5.80
CA THR A 126 6.63 -31.22 6.03
C THR A 126 7.37 -31.31 4.69
N ARG A 127 8.68 -31.01 4.68
CA ARG A 127 9.49 -31.09 3.46
C ARG A 127 9.44 -32.47 2.79
N SER A 128 9.42 -33.55 3.58
CA SER A 128 9.34 -34.91 3.05
C SER A 128 7.96 -35.23 2.44
N GLU A 129 6.88 -34.79 3.07
CA GLU A 129 5.52 -34.90 2.51
C GLU A 129 5.39 -34.07 1.24
N TRP A 130 5.96 -32.87 1.22
CA TRP A 130 5.97 -31.99 0.05
C TRP A 130 6.73 -32.57 -1.14
N GLU A 131 7.89 -33.16 -0.91
CA GLU A 131 8.67 -33.85 -1.96
C GLU A 131 7.90 -35.04 -2.53
N THR A 132 7.22 -35.79 -1.67
CA THR A 132 6.37 -36.93 -2.07
C THR A 132 5.19 -36.45 -2.91
N LEU A 133 4.50 -35.40 -2.45
CA LEU A 133 3.38 -34.77 -3.15
C LEU A 133 3.80 -34.23 -4.51
N SER A 134 4.89 -33.46 -4.54
CA SER A 134 5.48 -32.90 -5.76
C SER A 134 5.84 -33.98 -6.78
N ARG A 135 6.38 -35.13 -6.32
CA ARG A 135 6.65 -36.28 -7.18
C ARG A 135 5.37 -36.89 -7.75
N GLY A 136 4.33 -37.02 -6.92
CA GLY A 136 3.01 -37.50 -7.33
C GLY A 136 2.40 -36.63 -8.43
N TYR A 137 2.43 -35.31 -8.27
CA TYR A 137 1.94 -34.37 -9.29
C TYR A 137 2.75 -34.43 -10.60
N LYS A 138 4.08 -34.52 -10.50
CA LYS A 138 4.96 -34.72 -11.67
C LYS A 138 4.64 -36.03 -12.39
N GLN A 139 4.37 -37.10 -11.66
CA GLN A 139 3.98 -38.37 -12.26
C GLN A 139 2.63 -38.27 -12.98
N GLN A 140 1.63 -37.65 -12.36
CA GLN A 140 0.32 -37.43 -13.01
C GLN A 140 0.43 -36.60 -14.30
N LEU A 141 1.33 -35.60 -14.33
CA LEU A 141 1.61 -34.84 -15.54
C LEU A 141 2.19 -35.75 -16.64
N VAL A 142 3.16 -36.61 -16.31
CA VAL A 142 3.72 -37.58 -17.25
C VAL A 142 2.65 -38.53 -17.78
N GLU A 143 1.81 -39.07 -16.91
CA GLU A 143 0.71 -39.97 -17.29
C GLU A 143 -0.29 -39.30 -18.23
N LYS A 144 -0.68 -38.05 -17.95
CA LYS A 144 -1.58 -37.29 -18.83
C LYS A 144 -0.95 -37.01 -20.20
N LEU A 145 0.32 -36.58 -20.23
CA LEU A 145 1.05 -36.34 -21.48
C LEU A 145 1.21 -37.63 -22.31
N GLN A 146 1.39 -38.78 -21.65
CA GLN A 146 1.46 -40.07 -22.33
C GLN A 146 0.10 -40.56 -22.82
N GLY A 147 -0.99 -40.29 -22.10
CA GLY A 147 -2.36 -40.61 -22.53
C GLY A 147 -2.77 -39.84 -23.77
N GLU A 148 -2.51 -38.53 -23.79
CA GLU A 148 -2.87 -37.65 -24.92
C GLU A 148 -2.03 -37.92 -26.18
N ARG A 149 -0.73 -38.29 -26.03
CA ARG A 149 0.09 -38.75 -27.17
C ARG A 149 -0.49 -39.98 -27.87
N LYS A 150 -1.23 -40.83 -27.16
CA LYS A 150 -1.90 -42.00 -27.74
C LYS A 150 -3.22 -41.63 -28.43
N GLU A 151 -3.84 -40.52 -28.06
CA GLU A 151 -5.10 -40.02 -28.67
C GLU A 151 -4.83 -39.10 -29.88
N ALA A 152 -3.69 -38.40 -29.92
CA ALA A 152 -3.33 -37.46 -30.98
C ALA A 152 -2.81 -38.11 -32.29
N ASP A 153 -2.60 -39.44 -32.32
CA ASP A 153 -2.17 -40.18 -33.53
C ASP A 153 -3.30 -40.32 -34.59
N GLY A 154 -4.47 -39.70 -34.38
CA GLY A 154 -5.69 -39.92 -35.16
C GLY A 154 -6.13 -38.86 -36.19
N GLU A 155 -5.65 -37.61 -36.17
CA GLU A 155 -6.15 -36.58 -37.11
C GLU A 155 -5.04 -35.60 -37.59
N GLN A 156 -4.90 -35.48 -38.91
CA GLN A 156 -4.19 -34.39 -39.64
C GLN A 156 -5.24 -33.66 -40.49
N ALA A 157 -5.25 -32.35 -40.76
CA ALA A 157 -4.17 -31.38 -40.87
C ALA A 157 -4.70 -29.94 -40.71
N LEU A 158 -3.98 -29.10 -39.96
CA LEU A 158 -3.95 -27.63 -40.06
C LEU A 158 -2.54 -27.14 -39.64
N ASN A 159 -2.18 -25.93 -40.09
CA ASN A 159 -0.83 -25.33 -40.14
C ASN A 159 0.12 -25.68 -38.96
N GLU A 160 1.29 -26.26 -39.28
CA GLU A 160 2.26 -26.86 -38.35
C GLU A 160 2.80 -25.88 -37.28
N GLU A 161 3.00 -24.61 -37.61
CA GLU A 161 3.52 -23.59 -36.69
C GLU A 161 2.48 -23.12 -35.66
N GLU A 162 1.23 -22.93 -36.09
CA GLU A 162 0.15 -22.47 -35.22
C GLU A 162 -0.26 -23.58 -34.23
N ARG A 163 -0.25 -24.84 -34.70
CA ARG A 163 -0.39 -26.02 -33.86
C ARG A 163 0.74 -26.13 -32.82
N LYS A 164 2.01 -26.00 -33.22
CA LYS A 164 3.14 -26.07 -32.27
C LYS A 164 3.05 -24.98 -31.20
N ARG A 165 2.65 -23.76 -31.57
CA ARG A 165 2.48 -22.65 -30.63
C ARG A 165 1.31 -22.87 -29.66
N GLN A 166 0.19 -23.41 -30.14
CA GLN A 166 -0.94 -23.79 -29.30
C GLN A 166 -0.60 -24.97 -28.38
N GLU A 167 0.02 -26.02 -28.90
CA GLU A 167 0.49 -27.18 -28.12
C GLU A 167 1.49 -26.75 -27.04
N GLU A 168 2.41 -25.85 -27.35
CA GLU A 168 3.36 -25.32 -26.37
C GLU A 168 2.67 -24.44 -25.31
N MET A 169 1.75 -23.55 -25.69
CA MET A 169 0.96 -22.78 -24.73
C MET A 169 0.10 -23.66 -23.82
N GLU A 170 -0.54 -24.69 -24.39
CA GLU A 170 -1.33 -25.63 -23.61
C GLU A 170 -0.47 -26.50 -22.69
N ARG A 171 0.70 -26.93 -23.17
CA ARG A 171 1.70 -27.64 -22.37
C ARG A 171 2.18 -26.76 -21.21
N GLN A 172 2.54 -25.50 -21.45
CA GLN A 172 2.92 -24.56 -20.39
C GLN A 172 1.77 -24.30 -19.41
N ARG A 173 0.52 -24.24 -19.90
CA ARG A 173 -0.68 -24.12 -19.04
C ARG A 173 -0.90 -25.37 -18.20
N ARG A 174 -0.55 -26.57 -18.70
CA ARG A 174 -0.61 -27.85 -17.98
C ARG A 174 0.52 -27.97 -16.97
N GLU A 175 1.76 -27.67 -17.37
CA GLU A 175 2.93 -27.65 -16.48
C GLU A 175 2.67 -26.76 -15.26
N ARG A 176 2.08 -25.56 -15.45
CA ARG A 176 1.67 -24.69 -14.34
C ARG A 176 0.67 -25.29 -13.34
N ARG A 177 -0.11 -26.31 -13.72
CA ARG A 177 -1.07 -26.98 -12.82
C ARG A 177 -0.48 -28.15 -12.04
N TYR A 178 0.64 -28.71 -12.51
CA TYR A 178 1.22 -29.93 -11.96
C TYR A 178 2.65 -29.75 -11.45
N ILE A 179 3.32 -28.65 -11.77
CA ILE A 179 4.61 -28.31 -11.20
C ILE A 179 4.32 -27.44 -9.96
N LEU A 180 4.50 -28.04 -8.79
CA LEU A 180 4.42 -27.36 -7.52
C LEU A 180 5.69 -26.51 -7.27
N PRO A 181 5.60 -25.42 -6.49
CA PRO A 181 6.76 -24.63 -6.09
C PRO A 181 7.75 -25.44 -5.23
N ASP A 182 9.00 -24.96 -5.17
CA ASP A 182 10.05 -25.63 -4.40
C ASP A 182 9.78 -25.60 -2.89
N GLU A 183 9.17 -24.51 -2.40
CA GLU A 183 8.81 -24.35 -0.99
C GLU A 183 7.48 -25.04 -0.65
N PRO A 184 7.39 -25.71 0.51
CA PRO A 184 6.14 -26.30 0.98
C PRO A 184 5.02 -25.28 1.12
N ALA A 185 3.84 -25.62 0.60
CA ALA A 185 2.64 -24.80 0.68
C ALA A 185 1.38 -25.64 0.93
N ILE A 186 0.32 -25.02 1.45
CA ILE A 186 -0.98 -25.67 1.56
C ILE A 186 -1.62 -25.74 0.17
N ILE A 187 -1.95 -26.93 -0.30
CA ILE A 187 -2.62 -27.12 -1.59
C ILE A 187 -4.14 -27.04 -1.42
N VAL A 188 -4.76 -26.25 -2.30
CA VAL A 188 -6.21 -26.07 -2.35
C VAL A 188 -6.77 -26.87 -3.53
N HIS A 189 -7.83 -27.62 -3.28
CA HIS A 189 -8.62 -28.35 -4.27
C HIS A 189 -10.07 -27.86 -4.25
N PRO A 190 -10.38 -26.74 -4.94
CA PRO A 190 -11.73 -26.23 -4.99
C PRO A 190 -12.70 -27.27 -5.56
N ASN A 191 -13.78 -27.53 -4.81
CA ASN A 191 -14.84 -28.41 -5.23
C ASN A 191 -15.79 -27.67 -6.18
N TRP A 192 -15.47 -27.73 -7.47
CA TRP A 192 -16.23 -27.07 -8.54
C TRP A 192 -17.72 -27.46 -8.60
N ALA A 193 -18.11 -28.63 -8.07
CA ALA A 193 -19.50 -29.05 -8.00
C ALA A 193 -20.30 -28.35 -6.87
N ALA A 194 -19.61 -27.75 -5.90
CA ALA A 194 -20.25 -27.03 -4.81
C ALA A 194 -20.89 -25.71 -5.28
N LYS A 195 -21.77 -25.15 -4.43
CA LYS A 195 -22.47 -23.87 -4.66
C LYS A 195 -23.09 -23.77 -6.06
N SER A 196 -23.80 -24.81 -6.47
CA SER A 196 -24.47 -24.91 -7.78
C SER A 196 -23.49 -24.94 -8.97
N GLY A 197 -22.35 -25.61 -8.82
CA GLY A 197 -21.39 -25.80 -9.91
C GLY A 197 -20.52 -24.56 -10.20
N LYS A 198 -20.40 -23.64 -9.24
CA LYS A 198 -19.78 -22.32 -9.44
C LYS A 198 -18.77 -21.95 -8.35
N PHE A 199 -18.36 -22.90 -7.53
CA PHE A 199 -17.41 -22.65 -6.46
C PHE A 199 -15.97 -22.71 -6.98
N ASP A 200 -15.16 -21.71 -6.61
CA ASP A 200 -13.71 -21.71 -6.78
C ASP A 200 -13.04 -21.08 -5.53
N CYS A 201 -11.72 -20.95 -5.51
CA CYS A 201 -10.99 -20.24 -4.47
C CYS A 201 -10.00 -19.23 -5.06
N SER A 202 -9.78 -18.14 -4.34
CA SER A 202 -8.81 -17.11 -4.73
C SER A 202 -8.03 -16.62 -3.53
N ILE A 203 -6.81 -16.15 -3.78
CA ILE A 203 -5.99 -15.46 -2.78
C ILE A 203 -6.15 -13.95 -3.01
N MET A 204 -6.70 -13.25 -2.03
CA MET A 204 -6.94 -11.80 -2.09
C MET A 204 -6.18 -11.09 -0.98
N SER A 205 -5.57 -9.93 -1.27
CA SER A 205 -4.95 -9.11 -0.23
C SER A 205 -6.00 -8.36 0.58
N LEU A 206 -5.66 -7.98 1.82
CA LEU A 206 -6.52 -7.13 2.64
C LEU A 206 -6.91 -5.85 1.88
N SER A 207 -5.95 -5.24 1.18
CA SER A 207 -6.20 -4.05 0.35
C SER A 207 -7.25 -4.27 -0.75
N VAL A 208 -7.33 -5.48 -1.33
CA VAL A 208 -8.32 -5.81 -2.37
C VAL A 208 -9.69 -6.05 -1.73
N LEU A 209 -9.74 -6.68 -0.55
CA LEU A 209 -11.00 -6.93 0.15
C LEU A 209 -11.64 -5.65 0.71
N LEU A 210 -10.85 -4.60 0.92
CA LEU A 210 -11.31 -3.27 1.33
C LEU A 210 -11.72 -2.38 0.13
N ASP A 211 -11.53 -2.84 -1.11
CA ASP A 211 -11.91 -2.10 -2.32
C ASP A 211 -13.34 -2.45 -2.74
N TYR A 212 -14.30 -1.65 -2.26
CA TYR A 212 -15.72 -1.90 -2.47
C TYR A 212 -16.16 -1.66 -3.91
N ARG A 213 -16.90 -2.64 -4.46
CA ARG A 213 -17.53 -2.50 -5.78
C ARG A 213 -19.05 -2.50 -5.66
N LEU A 214 -19.74 -1.89 -6.63
CA LEU A 214 -21.20 -1.80 -6.65
C LEU A 214 -21.88 -3.17 -6.76
N GLU A 215 -21.16 -4.14 -7.33
CA GLU A 215 -21.59 -5.51 -7.51
C GLU A 215 -21.56 -6.33 -6.20
N ASP A 216 -20.82 -5.87 -5.18
CA ASP A 216 -20.64 -6.55 -3.89
C ASP A 216 -21.85 -6.34 -2.95
N ASN A 217 -23.06 -6.61 -3.46
CA ASN A 217 -24.33 -6.37 -2.78
C ASN A 217 -24.99 -7.65 -2.23
N LYS A 218 -24.22 -8.72 -2.10
CA LYS A 218 -24.69 -10.02 -1.62
C LYS A 218 -24.22 -10.27 -0.20
N GLU A 219 -25.01 -11.02 0.55
CA GLU A 219 -24.77 -11.27 1.98
C GLU A 219 -23.39 -11.87 2.25
N HIS A 220 -22.97 -12.89 1.51
CA HIS A 220 -21.65 -13.49 1.70
C HIS A 220 -20.51 -12.56 1.29
N SER A 221 -20.74 -11.62 0.36
CA SER A 221 -19.76 -10.56 0.06
C SER A 221 -19.66 -9.59 1.23
N PHE A 222 -20.80 -9.20 1.80
CA PHE A 222 -20.86 -8.36 3.00
C PHE A 222 -20.09 -8.98 4.17
N GLU A 223 -20.24 -10.28 4.43
CA GLU A 223 -19.50 -10.95 5.52
C GLU A 223 -17.98 -10.87 5.35
N VAL A 224 -17.48 -11.02 4.12
CA VAL A 224 -16.05 -10.92 3.81
C VAL A 224 -15.57 -9.47 3.93
N SER A 225 -16.36 -8.52 3.45
CA SER A 225 -16.08 -7.08 3.59
C SER A 225 -16.04 -6.66 5.05
N LEU A 226 -17.01 -7.09 5.86
CA LEU A 226 -17.04 -6.81 7.29
C LEU A 226 -15.83 -7.45 8.01
N PHE A 227 -15.47 -8.68 7.64
CA PHE A 227 -14.23 -9.30 8.12
C PHE A 227 -13.00 -8.44 7.80
N ALA A 228 -12.88 -7.98 6.56
CA ALA A 228 -11.74 -7.17 6.12
C ALA A 228 -11.66 -5.86 6.91
N GLU A 229 -12.77 -5.16 7.12
CA GLU A 229 -12.81 -3.94 7.93
C GLU A 229 -12.40 -4.20 9.39
N LEU A 230 -13.00 -5.20 10.03
CA LEU A 230 -12.67 -5.55 11.42
C LEU A 230 -11.20 -5.95 11.57
N PHE A 231 -10.64 -6.66 10.57
CA PHE A 231 -9.24 -7.05 10.58
C PHE A 231 -8.32 -5.85 10.38
N ASN A 232 -8.70 -4.93 9.48
CA ASN A 232 -7.98 -3.70 9.23
C ASN A 232 -7.98 -2.78 10.47
N GLU A 233 -9.14 -2.63 11.12
CA GLU A 233 -9.31 -1.89 12.37
C GLU A 233 -8.48 -2.50 13.50
N MET A 234 -8.46 -3.84 13.62
CA MET A 234 -7.60 -4.54 14.57
C MET A 234 -6.11 -4.19 14.36
N LEU A 235 -5.64 -4.21 13.12
CA LEU A 235 -4.26 -3.82 12.80
C LEU A 235 -3.99 -2.35 13.13
N GLN A 236 -4.87 -1.44 12.72
CA GLN A 236 -4.77 -0.02 13.02
C GLN A 236 -4.68 0.24 14.53
N ARG A 237 -5.56 -0.39 15.31
CA ARG A 237 -5.57 -0.27 16.76
C ARG A 237 -4.27 -0.77 17.37
N ASP A 238 -3.81 -1.96 16.98
CA ASP A 238 -2.62 -2.57 17.57
C ASP A 238 -1.34 -1.78 17.21
N PHE A 239 -1.24 -1.27 15.97
CA PHE A 239 -0.18 -0.37 15.55
C PHE A 239 -0.26 0.99 16.26
N GLY A 240 -1.44 1.58 16.37
CA GLY A 240 -1.65 2.84 17.10
C GLY A 240 -1.28 2.71 18.58
N VAL A 241 -1.64 1.61 19.25
CA VAL A 241 -1.22 1.33 20.63
C VAL A 241 0.30 1.22 20.74
N ARG A 242 0.96 0.60 19.75
CA ARG A 242 2.42 0.48 19.73
C ARG A 242 3.10 1.84 19.59
N ILE A 243 2.59 2.69 18.70
CA ILE A 243 3.02 4.09 18.56
C ILE A 243 2.81 4.82 19.89
N TYR A 244 1.60 4.78 20.45
CA TYR A 244 1.27 5.42 21.72
C TYR A 244 2.25 5.02 22.84
N LYS A 245 2.51 3.71 23.01
CA LYS A 245 3.46 3.19 24.00
C LYS A 245 4.87 3.74 23.79
N ALA A 246 5.33 3.84 22.55
CA ALA A 246 6.64 4.41 22.27
C ALA A 246 6.70 5.90 22.65
N LEU A 247 5.65 6.67 22.34
CA LEU A 247 5.59 8.10 22.65
C LEU A 247 5.58 8.40 24.16
N ILE A 248 4.80 7.65 24.93
CA ILE A 248 4.73 7.86 26.40
C ILE A 248 5.99 7.40 27.14
N SER A 249 6.78 6.52 26.53
CA SER A 249 8.04 6.02 27.09
C SER A 249 9.20 7.00 26.91
N LEU A 250 9.01 8.08 26.12
CA LEU A 250 10.03 9.10 25.96
C LEU A 250 10.17 9.93 27.25
N PRO A 251 11.41 10.25 27.67
CA PRO A 251 11.66 11.09 28.83
C PRO A 251 11.04 12.49 28.64
N GLU A 252 10.49 13.05 29.71
CA GLU A 252 9.98 14.43 29.69
C GLU A 252 11.13 15.38 29.38
N ARG A 253 10.95 16.21 28.35
CA ARG A 253 11.96 17.20 27.99
C ARG A 253 11.93 18.31 29.04
N GLU A 254 12.96 18.39 29.87
CA GLU A 254 13.24 19.62 30.61
C GLU A 254 13.50 20.74 29.59
N ASP A 255 12.70 21.80 29.66
CA ASP A 255 12.88 23.01 28.86
C ASP A 255 14.30 23.56 29.09
N LYS A 256 15.22 23.32 28.15
CA LYS A 256 16.56 23.92 28.14
C LYS A 256 16.48 25.42 27.82
N LYS A 257 15.89 26.22 28.72
CA LYS A 257 15.94 27.69 28.67
C LYS A 257 17.20 28.28 29.32
N ASP A 258 17.95 27.54 30.16
CA ASP A 258 18.99 28.15 31.00
C ASP A 258 20.44 28.12 30.49
N LYS A 259 20.73 27.61 29.28
CA LYS A 259 22.10 27.67 28.71
C LYS A 259 22.39 28.88 27.82
N LYS A 260 21.41 29.76 27.53
CA LYS A 260 21.64 30.98 26.72
C LYS A 260 22.17 32.15 27.56
N GLY A 261 21.86 32.22 28.86
CA GLY A 261 22.21 33.36 29.72
C GLY A 261 23.69 33.50 30.10
N LYS A 262 24.49 32.43 30.06
CA LYS A 262 25.89 32.48 30.55
C LYS A 262 26.94 32.92 29.52
N LYS A 263 26.53 33.21 28.27
CA LYS A 263 27.45 33.58 27.18
C LYS A 263 27.49 35.09 26.89
N ASP A 264 26.52 35.86 27.40
CA ASP A 264 26.44 37.31 27.17
C ASP A 264 27.28 38.15 28.14
N GLU A 265 27.49 37.72 29.39
CA GLU A 265 28.31 38.50 30.36
C GLU A 265 29.80 38.60 30.00
N ARG A 266 30.32 37.76 29.10
CA ARG A 266 31.76 37.78 28.74
C ARG A 266 32.10 38.73 27.59
N LYS A 267 31.10 39.39 26.98
CA LYS A 267 31.30 40.28 25.81
C LYS A 267 31.21 41.78 26.11
N GLU A 268 30.64 42.20 27.24
CA GLU A 268 30.44 43.63 27.52
C GLU A 268 31.68 44.37 28.09
N LYS A 269 32.83 43.71 28.25
CA LYS A 269 34.03 44.34 28.85
C LYS A 269 35.15 44.74 27.88
N LYS A 270 34.91 44.80 26.55
CA LYS A 270 36.02 45.00 25.59
C LYS A 270 35.85 46.05 24.50
N GLU A 271 34.87 46.95 24.57
CA GLU A 271 34.75 48.07 23.61
C GLU A 271 34.51 49.39 24.33
N GLU A 272 35.55 49.92 24.97
CA GLU A 272 35.74 51.37 25.16
C GLU A 272 37.16 51.72 24.71
N LYS A 273 37.29 52.82 23.96
CA LYS A 273 38.45 53.39 23.24
C LYS A 273 38.62 52.95 21.78
N ASP A 274 38.20 53.77 20.83
CA ASP A 274 38.95 54.99 20.45
C ASP A 274 38.05 55.94 19.65
N ASP A 275 38.36 57.22 19.82
CA ASP A 275 37.61 58.41 19.45
C ASP A 275 38.25 59.13 18.24
N GLU A 276 37.49 60.06 17.66
CA GLU A 276 37.89 61.27 16.93
C GLU A 276 37.90 61.37 15.38
N THR A 277 37.36 62.55 14.97
CA THR A 277 37.39 63.32 13.71
C THR A 277 36.45 62.91 12.55
N ASP A 278 35.70 63.78 11.84
CA ASP A 278 35.23 65.17 12.00
C ASP A 278 34.12 65.45 10.91
N ASP A 279 32.98 66.03 11.33
CA ASP A 279 31.96 66.88 10.65
C ASP A 279 31.27 66.54 9.26
N PRO A 280 30.23 67.28 8.75
CA PRO A 280 28.80 66.94 8.93
C PRO A 280 27.92 66.68 7.67
N LYS A 281 26.84 65.91 7.90
CA LYS A 281 25.48 65.82 7.27
C LYS A 281 25.15 66.62 5.97
N PRO A 282 24.32 66.03 5.08
CA PRO A 282 22.88 66.33 5.19
C PRO A 282 21.92 65.14 5.08
N LYS A 283 20.76 65.35 5.73
CA LYS A 283 19.63 64.45 5.99
C LYS A 283 18.99 63.87 4.73
N ARG A 284 18.59 62.58 4.78
CA ARG A 284 17.25 62.14 4.32
C ARG A 284 16.83 60.76 4.86
N ARG A 285 15.76 60.82 5.65
CA ARG A 285 14.66 59.85 5.86
C ARG A 285 14.97 58.45 6.43
N LYS A 286 14.05 58.08 7.32
CA LYS A 286 14.00 56.99 8.31
C LYS A 286 13.29 55.78 7.69
N SER A 287 13.87 54.58 7.75
CA SER A 287 13.11 53.31 7.73
C SER A 287 13.96 52.11 8.18
N GLY A 288 13.72 51.63 9.40
CA GLY A 288 13.20 50.27 9.65
C GLY A 288 13.96 49.01 9.23
N ASP A 289 15.26 49.00 8.99
CA ASP A 289 15.94 47.85 8.32
C ASP A 289 16.96 47.06 9.18
N ASP A 290 16.91 47.16 10.51
CA ASP A 290 17.88 46.46 11.40
C ASP A 290 17.36 45.16 12.05
N LYS A 291 16.06 44.84 11.91
CA LYS A 291 15.51 43.56 12.42
C LYS A 291 15.70 42.39 11.45
N ASP A 292 15.57 42.64 10.14
CA ASP A 292 15.60 41.59 9.12
C ASP A 292 17.00 40.96 8.95
N LYS A 293 18.08 41.74 9.18
CA LYS A 293 19.46 41.21 9.14
C LYS A 293 19.79 40.24 10.29
N LYS A 294 19.06 40.28 11.40
CA LYS A 294 19.32 39.43 12.57
C LYS A 294 18.60 38.08 12.44
N GLU A 295 17.38 38.09 11.90
CA GLU A 295 16.61 36.88 11.60
C GLU A 295 17.25 36.07 10.47
N ASP A 296 17.70 36.72 9.39
CA ASP A 296 18.36 36.05 8.26
C ASP A 296 19.71 35.39 8.67
N ARG A 297 20.36 35.88 9.73
CA ARG A 297 21.57 35.28 10.32
C ARG A 297 21.28 34.12 11.26
N GLU A 298 20.12 34.09 11.91
CA GLU A 298 19.66 32.95 12.73
C GLU A 298 19.11 31.83 11.84
N GLU A 299 18.39 32.16 10.75
CA GLU A 299 17.95 31.20 9.74
C GLU A 299 19.11 30.55 9.00
N LYS A 300 20.11 31.31 8.54
CA LYS A 300 21.32 30.75 7.91
C LYS A 300 22.12 29.85 8.86
N LYS A 301 22.14 30.15 10.16
CA LYS A 301 22.76 29.27 11.16
C LYS A 301 21.94 28.00 11.40
N LYS A 302 20.61 28.08 11.33
CA LYS A 302 19.70 26.93 11.46
C LYS A 302 19.80 26.02 10.24
N TYR A 303 19.86 26.59 9.03
CA TYR A 303 20.12 25.85 7.79
C TYR A 303 21.49 25.18 7.82
N PHE A 304 22.55 25.90 8.20
CA PHE A 304 23.89 25.33 8.33
C PHE A 304 23.94 24.22 9.40
N PHE A 305 23.21 24.33 10.50
CA PHE A 305 23.15 23.27 11.53
C PHE A 305 22.40 22.03 11.04
N ILE A 306 21.28 22.20 10.32
CA ILE A 306 20.52 21.09 9.70
C ILE A 306 21.36 20.42 8.61
N GLU A 307 22.07 21.19 7.78
CA GLU A 307 22.94 20.69 6.73
C GLU A 307 24.16 19.97 7.32
N THR A 308 24.71 20.45 8.45
CA THR A 308 25.81 19.77 9.16
C THR A 308 25.32 18.49 9.85
N GLU A 309 24.12 18.47 10.44
CA GLU A 309 23.50 17.29 11.07
C GLU A 309 23.15 16.23 10.01
N TYR A 310 22.69 16.66 8.83
CA TYR A 310 22.43 15.80 7.67
C TYR A 310 23.73 15.25 7.03
N VAL A 311 24.80 16.06 6.96
CA VAL A 311 26.13 15.64 6.48
C VAL A 311 26.83 14.71 7.48
N LEU A 312 26.60 14.87 8.78
CA LEU A 312 27.08 13.96 9.82
C LEU A 312 26.28 12.65 9.82
N SER A 313 24.95 12.69 9.68
CA SER A 313 24.12 11.48 9.58
C SER A 313 24.38 10.69 8.30
N ASN A 314 24.83 11.33 7.22
CA ASN A 314 25.26 10.65 6.00
C ASN A 314 26.67 10.03 6.09
N LYS A 315 27.45 10.32 7.15
CA LYS A 315 28.75 9.69 7.40
C LYS A 315 28.68 8.49 8.34
N THR A 316 27.67 8.43 9.20
CA THR A 316 27.41 7.31 10.11
C THR A 316 26.33 6.41 9.52
N GLN A 317 26.62 5.14 9.29
CA GLN A 317 25.61 4.18 8.82
C GLN A 317 24.52 4.06 9.88
N MET A 318 23.26 4.36 9.50
CA MET A 318 22.10 4.17 10.38
C MET A 318 21.60 2.73 10.27
N VAL A 319 21.08 2.19 11.37
CA VAL A 319 20.50 0.85 11.46
C VAL A 319 19.13 0.94 12.13
N THR A 320 18.14 0.25 11.58
CA THR A 320 16.80 0.18 12.18
C THR A 320 16.80 -0.81 13.35
N VAL A 321 16.68 -0.28 14.58
CA VAL A 321 16.65 -1.08 15.82
C VAL A 321 15.25 -1.52 16.22
N ASN A 322 14.22 -0.72 15.93
CA ASN A 322 12.85 -1.05 16.30
C ASN A 322 11.98 -1.28 15.06
N ARG A 323 12.15 -2.45 14.44
CA ARG A 323 11.41 -2.88 13.23
C ARG A 323 9.90 -2.92 13.46
N ASP A 324 9.49 -3.29 14.67
CA ASP A 324 8.10 -3.40 15.08
C ASP A 324 7.38 -2.05 15.18
N LEU A 325 8.07 -1.04 15.70
CA LEU A 325 7.59 0.34 15.75
C LEU A 325 7.64 0.97 14.35
N LEU A 326 8.68 0.68 13.56
CA LEU A 326 8.76 1.14 12.17
C LEU A 326 7.58 0.64 11.35
N MET A 327 7.24 -0.66 11.44
CA MET A 327 6.08 -1.22 10.76
C MET A 327 4.77 -0.56 11.18
N ALA A 328 4.64 -0.21 12.47
CA ALA A 328 3.46 0.49 12.96
C ALA A 328 3.32 1.89 12.34
N PHE A 329 4.42 2.64 12.21
CA PHE A 329 4.41 3.94 11.52
C PHE A 329 4.19 3.81 10.01
N VAL A 330 4.86 2.86 9.37
CA VAL A 330 4.75 2.58 7.93
C VAL A 330 3.32 2.19 7.52
N TYR A 331 2.57 1.54 8.41
CA TYR A 331 1.17 1.22 8.16
C TYR A 331 0.30 2.48 7.99
N PHE A 332 0.69 3.62 8.56
CA PHE A 332 -0.03 4.89 8.37
C PHE A 332 0.66 5.81 7.34
N ASP A 333 1.98 5.67 7.14
CA ASP A 333 2.75 6.41 6.13
C ASP A 333 2.78 5.66 4.79
N GLN A 334 1.68 5.73 4.05
CA GLN A 334 1.56 5.09 2.73
C GLN A 334 2.58 5.60 1.71
N SER A 335 3.08 6.83 1.89
CA SER A 335 4.06 7.47 1.02
C SER A 335 5.51 7.11 1.36
N HIS A 336 5.74 6.42 2.48
CA HIS A 336 7.06 6.14 3.04
C HIS A 336 7.95 7.38 3.19
N CYS A 337 7.35 8.54 3.49
CA CYS A 337 8.05 9.82 3.61
C CYS A 337 8.86 9.97 4.91
N GLY A 338 8.70 9.07 5.88
CA GLY A 338 9.48 9.05 7.12
C GLY A 338 8.94 9.93 8.24
N TYR A 339 7.75 10.51 8.05
CA TYR A 339 7.05 11.28 9.07
C TYR A 339 5.52 11.11 8.98
N LEU A 340 4.82 11.45 10.05
CA LEU A 340 3.36 11.60 10.06
C LEU A 340 3.00 13.01 10.53
N LEU A 341 1.95 13.61 9.96
CA LEU A 341 1.50 14.93 10.40
C LEU A 341 0.85 14.83 11.78
N GLU A 342 0.83 15.95 12.50
CA GLU A 342 0.19 16.03 13.81
C GLU A 342 -1.29 15.64 13.77
N LYS A 343 -2.01 16.04 12.72
CA LYS A 343 -3.42 15.70 12.52
C LYS A 343 -3.61 14.19 12.37
N ASP A 344 -2.78 13.54 11.56
CA ASP A 344 -2.86 12.09 11.33
C ASP A 344 -2.51 11.33 12.61
N MET A 345 -1.47 11.78 13.33
CA MET A 345 -1.10 11.21 14.63
C MET A 345 -2.22 11.36 15.66
N GLU A 346 -2.89 12.50 15.69
CA GLU A 346 -4.03 12.75 16.56
C GLU A 346 -5.20 11.82 16.22
N GLU A 347 -5.52 11.66 14.94
CA GLU A 347 -6.57 10.74 14.45
C GLU A 347 -6.26 9.30 14.85
N ILE A 348 -5.04 8.82 14.59
CA ILE A 348 -4.57 7.47 14.97
C ILE A 348 -4.71 7.22 16.47
N LEU A 349 -4.46 8.23 17.31
CA LEU A 349 -4.53 8.04 18.75
C LEU A 349 -5.95 8.23 19.30
N TYR A 350 -6.81 9.01 18.63
CA TYR A 350 -8.23 9.09 18.99
C TYR A 350 -8.98 7.79 18.69
N THR A 351 -8.64 7.09 17.61
CA THR A 351 -9.25 5.77 17.31
C THR A 351 -8.95 4.72 18.37
N LEU A 352 -7.93 4.93 19.23
CA LEU A 352 -7.64 4.05 20.37
C LEU A 352 -8.65 4.16 21.52
N GLY A 353 -9.52 5.17 21.53
CA GLY A 353 -10.53 5.35 22.58
C GLY A 353 -9.94 5.69 23.96
N LEU A 354 -8.72 6.21 24.04
CA LEU A 354 -8.02 6.49 25.31
C LEU A 354 -8.54 7.73 26.07
N HIS A 355 -9.52 8.46 25.51
CA HIS A 355 -10.11 9.69 26.08
C HIS A 355 -9.05 10.70 26.59
N LEU A 356 -7.92 10.79 25.90
CA LEU A 356 -6.84 11.72 26.24
C LEU A 356 -7.14 13.09 25.64
N SER A 357 -6.80 14.15 26.38
CA SER A 357 -6.84 15.50 25.83
C SER A 357 -5.70 15.70 24.82
N ARG A 358 -5.95 16.54 23.81
CA ARG A 358 -4.95 16.97 22.82
C ARG A 358 -3.61 17.39 23.45
N ALA A 359 -3.64 18.06 24.60
CA ALA A 359 -2.45 18.49 25.32
C ALA A 359 -1.65 17.30 25.93
N GLN A 360 -2.33 16.27 26.42
CA GLN A 360 -1.68 15.05 26.94
C GLN A 360 -1.04 14.23 25.83
N LEU A 361 -1.63 14.28 24.64
CA LEU A 361 -1.22 13.53 23.46
C LEU A 361 0.03 14.12 22.78
N LEU A 362 0.07 15.46 22.67
CA LEU A 362 1.03 16.17 21.82
C LEU A 362 2.21 16.78 22.59
N SER A 363 2.14 16.85 23.93
CA SER A 363 3.18 17.50 24.75
C SER A 363 4.54 16.79 24.78
N LYS A 364 4.61 15.49 24.48
CA LYS A 364 5.84 14.69 24.66
C LYS A 364 6.72 14.54 23.41
N VAL A 365 6.15 14.57 22.19
CA VAL A 365 6.90 14.14 20.98
C VAL A 365 6.67 15.00 19.74
N VAL A 366 5.52 15.68 19.63
CA VAL A 366 5.17 16.46 18.44
C VAL A 366 5.73 17.87 18.59
N LEU A 367 7.02 18.01 18.33
CA LEU A 367 7.72 19.28 18.57
C LEU A 367 7.36 20.37 17.55
N ARG A 368 6.84 20.00 16.36
CA ARG A 368 6.72 20.91 15.20
C ARG A 368 5.78 20.39 14.10
N GLU A 369 4.48 20.19 14.38
CA GLU A 369 3.46 19.86 13.36
C GLU A 369 3.63 18.49 12.65
N SER A 370 4.76 17.79 12.83
CA SER A 370 5.08 16.49 12.23
C SER A 370 5.93 15.63 13.17
N CYS A 371 5.64 14.33 13.18
CA CYS A 371 6.34 13.28 13.90
C CYS A 371 7.33 12.56 12.96
N PHE A 372 8.62 12.90 13.03
CA PHE A 372 9.69 12.22 12.28
C PHE A 372 10.06 10.90 12.94
N TYR A 373 9.27 9.87 12.68
CA TYR A 373 9.32 8.61 13.42
C TYR A 373 10.60 7.81 13.22
N ARG A 374 11.37 8.08 12.15
CA ARG A 374 12.70 7.47 11.92
C ARG A 374 13.67 7.71 13.07
N ARG A 375 13.53 8.82 13.79
CA ARG A 375 14.30 9.13 15.01
C ARG A 375 13.95 8.25 16.21
N LEU A 376 12.82 7.55 16.15
CA LEU A 376 12.34 6.63 17.18
C LEU A 376 12.65 5.17 16.82
N THR A 377 12.97 4.88 15.55
CA THR A 377 13.14 3.52 15.04
C THR A 377 14.57 3.18 14.68
N ASP A 378 15.39 4.19 14.34
CA ASP A 378 16.74 4.02 13.80
C ASP A 378 17.78 4.60 14.76
N THR A 379 18.96 3.98 14.81
CA THR A 379 20.13 4.44 15.57
C THR A 379 21.39 4.45 14.69
N SER A 380 22.45 5.09 15.16
CA SER A 380 23.76 5.00 14.50
C SER A 380 24.48 3.70 14.83
N LYS A 381 25.15 3.09 13.85
CA LYS A 381 25.87 1.81 14.01
C LYS A 381 26.98 1.84 15.07
N ASP A 382 27.49 3.03 15.43
CA ASP A 382 28.51 3.20 16.47
C ASP A 382 27.95 3.08 17.90
N GLU A 383 26.63 3.20 18.08
CA GLU A 383 25.94 3.09 19.39
C GLU A 383 25.44 1.67 19.71
N GLU A 384 25.55 0.71 18.78
CA GLU A 384 25.14 -0.70 18.99
C GLU A 384 25.96 -1.45 20.06
N ASN A 385 27.12 -0.91 20.48
CA ASN A 385 27.93 -1.50 21.57
C ASN A 385 27.40 -1.21 22.99
N LEU A 386 26.25 -0.54 23.12
CA LEU A 386 25.61 -0.29 24.41
C LEU A 386 24.23 -0.98 24.45
N GLU A 387 24.26 -2.31 24.37
CA GLU A 387 23.07 -3.13 24.65
C GLU A 387 22.61 -2.96 26.11
N GLU A 388 21.28 -3.04 26.27
CA GLU A 388 20.57 -3.26 27.53
C GLU A 388 20.28 -2.04 28.42
N LEU A 389 19.30 -1.20 28.03
CA LEU A 389 18.56 -0.40 29.01
C LEU A 389 17.03 -0.58 28.90
N LEU A 390 16.63 -1.60 29.65
CA LEU A 390 15.36 -1.82 30.34
C LEU A 390 14.53 -0.57 30.64
N LEU A 391 13.22 -0.73 30.42
CA LEU A 391 12.13 0.09 30.95
C LEU A 391 12.25 0.31 32.47
N PRO A 392 12.17 1.54 32.99
CA PRO A 392 11.86 1.78 34.40
C PRO A 392 10.37 2.11 34.58
N SER A 393 9.73 1.43 35.55
CA SER A 393 8.41 1.81 36.08
C SER A 393 8.52 3.09 36.94
N PRO A 394 7.51 3.98 36.96
CA PRO A 394 7.58 5.19 37.78
C PRO A 394 7.06 4.95 39.20
N THR A 395 7.90 5.27 40.20
CA THR A 395 7.45 5.55 41.57
C THR A 395 7.19 7.05 41.74
N VAL A 396 5.98 7.36 42.20
CA VAL A 396 5.48 8.70 42.55
C VAL A 396 6.24 9.28 43.75
N LYS A 397 6.67 10.54 43.65
CA LYS A 397 6.91 11.41 44.81
C LYS A 397 6.27 12.78 44.56
N GLN A 398 5.33 13.12 45.44
CA GLN A 398 4.78 14.46 45.61
C GLN A 398 5.85 15.37 46.24
N GLU A 399 5.92 16.61 45.79
CA GLU A 399 6.32 17.72 46.64
C GLU A 399 5.62 19.01 46.19
N SER A 400 5.33 19.85 47.18
CA SER A 400 4.45 21.01 47.14
C SER A 400 5.23 22.29 47.42
N LYS A 401 4.80 23.41 46.83
CA LYS A 401 5.02 24.84 47.21
C LYS A 401 4.81 25.70 45.95
N ALA A 402 4.49 26.99 45.98
CA ALA A 402 3.77 27.88 46.89
C ALA A 402 3.36 29.09 46.00
N ILE A 403 2.30 29.78 46.39
CA ILE A 403 1.63 30.85 45.64
C ILE A 403 2.46 32.15 45.64
N GLU A 404 2.55 32.80 44.48
CA GLU A 404 2.79 34.25 44.39
C GLU A 404 1.64 34.92 43.62
N GLU A 405 1.20 36.05 44.15
CA GLU A 405 0.00 36.79 43.79
C GLU A 405 0.12 37.41 42.39
N ASN A 406 -0.84 37.12 41.51
CA ASN A 406 -1.09 37.91 40.31
C ASN A 406 -2.54 38.40 40.29
N VAL A 407 -2.66 39.73 40.27
CA VAL A 407 -3.87 40.55 40.39
C VAL A 407 -4.69 40.39 39.11
N GLY A 408 -5.71 39.54 39.12
CA GLY A 408 -6.57 39.26 37.96
C GLY A 408 -7.43 37.98 38.05
N LEU A 409 -7.19 37.15 39.06
CA LEU A 409 -8.02 35.98 39.36
C LEU A 409 -9.33 36.39 40.03
N ILE A 410 -10.46 35.97 39.46
CA ILE A 410 -11.78 36.02 40.08
C ILE A 410 -12.32 34.60 40.27
N VAL A 411 -13.04 34.34 41.36
CA VAL A 411 -13.72 33.06 41.59
C VAL A 411 -15.11 33.14 40.98
N TYR A 412 -15.37 32.33 39.95
CA TYR A 412 -16.69 32.21 39.32
C TYR A 412 -17.18 30.77 39.49
N ASN A 413 -18.36 30.59 40.10
CA ASN A 413 -18.94 29.27 40.43
C ASN A 413 -17.98 28.32 41.19
N GLY A 414 -17.19 28.86 42.12
CA GLY A 414 -16.24 28.09 42.93
C GLY A 414 -14.93 27.71 42.22
N ALA A 415 -14.73 28.09 40.95
CA ALA A 415 -13.48 27.91 40.22
C ALA A 415 -12.71 29.23 40.11
N MET A 416 -11.38 29.20 40.30
CA MET A 416 -10.51 30.37 40.08
C MET A 416 -10.27 30.57 38.57
N VAL A 417 -10.62 31.76 38.07
CA VAL A 417 -10.55 32.14 36.65
C VAL A 417 -9.70 33.40 36.49
N ASP A 418 -8.60 33.31 35.74
CA ASP A 418 -7.75 34.45 35.34
C ASP A 418 -8.31 35.09 34.06
N VAL A 419 -9.10 36.15 34.24
CA VAL A 419 -9.77 36.84 33.14
C VAL A 419 -8.77 37.58 32.23
N GLY A 420 -7.65 38.07 32.78
CA GLY A 420 -6.61 38.73 32.00
C GLY A 420 -5.94 37.78 31.02
N SER A 421 -5.61 36.56 31.48
CA SER A 421 -5.05 35.51 30.63
C SER A 421 -6.04 35.07 29.54
N LEU A 422 -7.33 34.97 29.87
CA LEU A 422 -8.39 34.61 28.91
C LEU A 422 -8.56 35.66 27.82
N LEU A 423 -8.60 36.95 28.18
CA LEU A 423 -8.71 38.04 27.20
C LEU A 423 -7.48 38.11 26.29
N GLN A 424 -6.27 37.94 26.84
CA GLN A 424 -5.04 37.93 26.03
C GLN A 424 -4.97 36.72 25.09
N LYS A 425 -5.46 35.55 25.53
CA LYS A 425 -5.58 34.36 24.67
C LYS A 425 -6.61 34.57 23.56
N LEU A 426 -7.73 35.21 23.87
CA LEU A 426 -8.76 35.54 22.88
C LEU A 426 -8.21 36.49 21.80
N GLU A 427 -7.52 37.55 22.20
CA GLU A 427 -6.93 38.51 21.25
C GLU A 427 -5.87 37.86 20.35
N LYS A 428 -5.03 36.97 20.90
CA LYS A 428 -4.08 36.18 20.10
C LYS A 428 -4.80 35.22 19.15
N SER A 429 -5.86 34.56 19.61
CA SER A 429 -6.68 33.66 18.80
C SER A 429 -7.36 34.40 17.64
N GLU A 430 -7.83 35.62 17.84
CA GLU A 430 -8.46 36.42 16.79
C GLU A 430 -7.47 36.84 15.70
N ARG A 431 -6.22 37.19 16.08
CA ARG A 431 -5.18 37.50 15.09
C ARG A 431 -4.84 36.28 14.22
N VAL A 432 -4.68 35.12 14.84
CA VAL A 432 -4.43 33.87 14.11
C VAL A 432 -5.62 33.50 13.21
N ARG A 433 -6.86 33.71 13.69
CA ARG A 433 -8.06 33.47 12.88
C ARG A 433 -8.09 34.35 11.63
N ALA A 434 -7.79 35.64 11.77
CA ALA A 434 -7.74 36.56 10.64
C ALA A 434 -6.65 36.18 9.61
N GLU A 435 -5.47 35.73 10.08
CA GLU A 435 -4.41 35.23 9.19
C GLU A 435 -4.81 33.95 8.45
N ILE A 436 -5.53 33.04 9.11
CA ILE A 436 -6.06 31.82 8.49
C ILE A 436 -7.14 32.16 7.46
N GLU A 437 -8.08 33.05 7.79
CA GLU A 437 -9.12 33.52 6.85
C GLU A 437 -8.49 34.13 5.58
N GLN A 438 -7.43 34.93 5.73
CA GLN A 438 -6.70 35.48 4.57
C GLN A 438 -6.00 34.41 3.72
N LYS A 439 -5.38 33.40 4.36
CA LYS A 439 -4.76 32.27 3.65
C LYS A 439 -5.79 31.40 2.94
N LEU A 440 -6.98 31.22 3.53
CA LEU A 440 -8.07 30.46 2.93
C LEU A 440 -8.55 31.15 1.65
N GLN A 441 -8.75 32.47 1.68
CA GLN A 441 -9.16 33.25 0.52
C GLN A 441 -8.15 33.14 -0.64
N LEU A 442 -6.84 33.17 -0.34
CA LEU A 442 -5.79 32.99 -1.36
C LEU A 442 -5.78 31.57 -1.95
N LEU A 443 -6.11 30.55 -1.15
CA LEU A 443 -6.19 29.17 -1.63
C LEU A 443 -7.43 28.95 -2.51
N GLU A 444 -8.56 29.58 -2.17
CA GLU A 444 -9.78 29.56 -3.00
C GLU A 444 -9.51 30.21 -4.37
N GLU A 445 -8.89 31.40 -4.41
CA GLU A 445 -8.50 32.07 -5.66
C GLU A 445 -7.56 31.21 -6.52
N LYS A 446 -6.56 30.57 -5.89
CA LYS A 446 -5.65 29.66 -6.60
C LYS A 446 -6.37 28.42 -7.14
N THR A 447 -7.33 27.88 -6.39
CA THR A 447 -8.12 26.72 -6.83
C THR A 447 -8.94 27.07 -8.07
N ASP A 448 -9.56 28.26 -8.10
CA ASP A 448 -10.28 28.76 -9.28
C ASP A 448 -9.37 28.95 -10.51
N GLU A 449 -8.11 29.34 -10.32
CA GLU A 449 -7.12 29.43 -11.40
C GLU A 449 -6.68 28.05 -11.91
N ASP A 450 -6.46 27.11 -10.99
CA ASP A 450 -6.08 25.74 -11.32
C ASP A 450 -7.23 25.03 -12.09
N GLU A 451 -8.49 25.25 -11.70
CA GLU A 451 -9.66 24.72 -12.44
C GLU A 451 -9.73 25.24 -13.87
N LYS A 452 -9.48 26.53 -14.10
CA LYS A 452 -9.42 27.12 -15.46
C LYS A 452 -8.29 26.49 -16.28
N THR A 453 -7.15 26.25 -15.65
CA THR A 453 -5.99 25.63 -16.30
C THR A 453 -6.28 24.18 -16.70
N ILE A 454 -6.93 23.41 -15.82
CA ILE A 454 -7.37 22.04 -16.11
C ILE A 454 -8.33 22.02 -17.30
N LEU A 455 -9.35 22.88 -17.31
CA LEU A 455 -10.29 22.99 -18.44
C LEU A 455 -9.60 23.32 -19.76
N GLN A 456 -8.58 24.18 -19.73
CA GLN A 456 -7.78 24.48 -20.92
C GLN A 456 -7.00 23.26 -21.41
N LEU A 457 -6.33 22.54 -20.51
CA LEU A 457 -5.57 21.34 -20.84
C LEU A 457 -6.47 20.21 -21.36
N GLU A 458 -7.65 20.01 -20.78
CA GLU A 458 -8.63 19.03 -21.25
C GLU A 458 -9.08 19.31 -22.68
N ASN A 459 -9.36 20.58 -23.00
CA ASN A 459 -9.72 20.99 -24.36
C ASN A 459 -8.58 20.77 -25.36
N SER A 460 -7.34 21.12 -24.99
CA SER A 460 -6.16 20.85 -25.83
C SER A 460 -5.95 19.35 -26.06
N ASN A 461 -6.09 18.53 -25.02
CA ASN A 461 -5.92 17.08 -25.12
C ASN A 461 -7.01 16.44 -25.99
N ARG A 462 -8.25 16.95 -25.92
CA ARG A 462 -9.34 16.53 -26.79
C ARG A 462 -9.06 16.85 -28.26
N SER A 463 -8.50 18.03 -28.56
CA SER A 463 -8.09 18.42 -29.93
C SER A 463 -6.97 17.53 -30.45
N LEU A 464 -5.88 17.39 -29.68
CA LEU A 464 -4.74 16.55 -30.06
C LEU A 464 -5.15 15.08 -30.27
N SER A 465 -6.07 14.58 -29.45
CA SER A 465 -6.62 13.23 -29.61
C SER A 465 -7.42 13.05 -30.90
N ALA A 466 -8.09 14.11 -31.39
CA ALA A 466 -8.80 14.08 -32.67
C ALA A 466 -7.82 14.08 -33.84
N GLU A 467 -6.82 14.96 -33.82
CA GLU A 467 -5.75 15.01 -34.84
C GLU A 467 -4.99 13.68 -34.91
N LEU A 468 -4.66 13.07 -33.76
CA LEU A 468 -3.97 11.78 -33.72
C LEU A 468 -4.79 10.65 -34.34
N LYS A 469 -6.12 10.69 -34.24
CA LYS A 469 -6.99 9.72 -34.92
C LYS A 469 -7.01 9.94 -36.43
N GLU A 470 -7.00 11.18 -36.88
CA GLU A 470 -6.95 11.54 -38.30
C GLU A 470 -5.64 11.10 -38.94
N VAL A 471 -4.50 11.42 -38.32
CA VAL A 471 -3.17 10.99 -38.78
C VAL A 471 -3.06 9.47 -38.85
N LYS A 472 -3.63 8.74 -37.88
CA LYS A 472 -3.65 7.26 -37.91
C LYS A 472 -4.46 6.71 -39.09
N LYS A 473 -5.58 7.36 -39.43
CA LYS A 473 -6.41 6.97 -40.57
C LYS A 473 -5.65 7.19 -41.88
N ASP A 474 -5.02 8.35 -42.03
CA ASP A 474 -4.24 8.68 -43.23
C ASP A 474 -3.04 7.75 -43.40
N LEU A 475 -2.34 7.42 -42.30
CA LEU A 475 -1.26 6.45 -42.31
C LEU A 475 -1.74 5.07 -42.80
N GLY A 476 -2.89 4.60 -42.32
CA GLY A 476 -3.48 3.34 -42.77
C GLY A 476 -3.81 3.35 -44.27
N GLN A 477 -4.37 4.46 -44.78
CA GLN A 477 -4.65 4.60 -46.20
C GLN A 477 -3.38 4.62 -47.06
N LEU A 478 -2.33 5.30 -46.58
CA LEU A 478 -1.05 5.38 -47.28
C LEU A 478 -0.36 4.01 -47.35
N GLN A 479 -0.44 3.22 -46.27
CA GLN A 479 0.08 1.85 -46.23
C GLN A 479 -0.64 0.92 -47.23
N GLU A 480 -1.97 1.03 -47.35
CA GLU A 480 -2.73 0.28 -48.34
C GLU A 480 -2.35 0.67 -49.77
N ASN A 481 -2.22 1.98 -50.04
CA ASN A 481 -1.79 2.49 -51.34
C ASN A 481 -0.37 2.03 -51.71
N LEU A 482 0.55 2.01 -50.74
CA LEU A 482 1.91 1.51 -50.92
C LEU A 482 1.89 0.03 -51.31
N LYS A 483 1.12 -0.79 -50.60
CA LYS A 483 0.97 -2.22 -50.91
C LYS A 483 0.44 -2.45 -52.33
N ILE A 484 -0.57 -1.69 -52.75
CA ILE A 484 -1.11 -1.76 -54.12
C ILE A 484 -0.05 -1.37 -55.15
N SER A 485 0.78 -0.37 -54.85
CA SER A 485 1.88 0.07 -55.73
C SER A 485 2.96 -1.00 -55.85
N ASP A 486 3.34 -1.64 -54.73
CA ASP A 486 4.34 -2.71 -54.70
C ASP A 486 3.86 -3.93 -55.50
N ASP A 487 2.59 -4.33 -55.35
CA ASP A 487 2.00 -5.43 -56.12
C ASP A 487 2.03 -5.15 -57.64
N LYS A 488 1.73 -3.91 -58.05
CA LYS A 488 1.82 -3.49 -59.46
C LYS A 488 3.26 -3.50 -59.97
N ASN A 489 4.21 -3.04 -59.16
CA ASN A 489 5.61 -3.04 -59.54
C ASN A 489 6.13 -4.47 -59.77
N LEU A 490 5.76 -5.40 -58.88
CA LEU A 490 6.08 -6.82 -59.02
C LEU A 490 5.49 -7.42 -60.32
N GLN A 491 4.27 -7.02 -60.69
CA GLN A 491 3.67 -7.43 -61.95
C GLN A 491 4.44 -6.89 -63.17
N PHE A 492 4.85 -5.61 -63.15
CA PHE A 492 5.64 -5.03 -64.23
C PHE A 492 7.02 -5.67 -64.36
N GLU A 493 7.72 -5.92 -63.25
CA GLU A 493 8.98 -6.65 -63.24
C GLU A 493 8.81 -8.06 -63.83
N GLY A 494 7.73 -8.76 -63.50
CA GLY A 494 7.39 -10.06 -64.09
C GLY A 494 7.19 -10.00 -65.60
N GLN A 495 6.45 -9.01 -66.09
CA GLN A 495 6.24 -8.81 -67.53
C GLN A 495 7.51 -8.43 -68.28
N LEU A 496 8.34 -7.55 -67.70
CA LEU A 496 9.62 -7.14 -68.27
C LEU A 496 10.55 -8.35 -68.43
N ASN A 497 10.68 -9.16 -67.37
CA ASN A 497 11.48 -10.38 -67.41
C ASN A 497 10.97 -11.39 -68.45
N LYS A 498 9.66 -11.53 -68.61
CA LYS A 498 9.07 -12.39 -69.65
C LYS A 498 9.41 -11.88 -71.05
N THR A 499 9.38 -10.57 -71.26
CA THR A 499 9.67 -9.93 -72.54
C THR A 499 11.15 -10.06 -72.91
N ILE A 500 12.05 -9.86 -71.93
CA ILE A 500 13.49 -10.08 -72.08
C ILE A 500 13.78 -11.54 -72.51
N LYS A 501 13.16 -12.52 -71.83
CA LYS A 501 13.31 -13.94 -72.20
C LYS A 501 12.83 -14.21 -73.62
N ASN A 502 11.66 -13.70 -73.99
CA ASN A 502 11.11 -13.89 -75.34
C ASN A 502 12.02 -13.26 -76.42
N LEU A 503 12.53 -12.05 -76.18
CA LEU A 503 13.46 -11.37 -77.08
C LEU A 503 14.77 -12.15 -77.25
N ALA A 504 15.31 -12.70 -76.16
CA ALA A 504 16.49 -13.55 -76.20
C ALA A 504 16.26 -14.79 -77.08
N THR A 505 15.13 -15.48 -76.90
CA THR A 505 14.76 -16.64 -77.74
C THR A 505 14.65 -16.26 -79.22
N VAL A 506 13.97 -15.17 -79.55
CA VAL A 506 13.83 -14.69 -80.94
C VAL A 506 15.21 -14.32 -81.53
N MET A 507 16.08 -13.71 -80.74
CA MET A 507 17.42 -13.36 -81.17
C MET A 507 18.26 -14.61 -81.47
N ASP A 508 18.17 -15.65 -80.65
CA ASP A 508 18.84 -16.93 -80.87
C ASP A 508 18.32 -17.64 -82.14
N GLU A 509 17.01 -17.61 -82.38
CA GLU A 509 16.39 -18.12 -83.61
C GLU A 509 16.91 -17.40 -84.85
N ILE A 510 16.95 -16.06 -84.83
CA ILE A 510 17.50 -15.24 -85.93
C ILE A 510 18.97 -15.58 -86.18
N GLN A 511 19.78 -15.70 -85.12
CA GLN A 511 21.19 -16.08 -85.24
C GLN A 511 21.37 -17.47 -85.85
N SER A 512 20.49 -18.42 -85.52
CA SER A 512 20.48 -19.76 -86.11
C SER A 512 20.21 -19.72 -87.61
N VAL A 513 19.18 -18.97 -88.04
CA VAL A 513 18.83 -18.80 -89.46
C VAL A 513 19.97 -18.11 -90.23
N LEU A 514 20.56 -17.05 -89.67
CA LEU A 514 21.70 -16.36 -90.30
C LEU A 514 22.93 -17.27 -90.50
N LYS A 515 23.17 -18.21 -89.57
CA LYS A 515 24.23 -19.22 -89.74
C LYS A 515 23.92 -20.19 -90.88
N GLN A 516 22.66 -20.60 -91.05
CA GLN A 516 22.26 -21.48 -92.15
C GLN A 516 22.41 -20.82 -93.53
N VAL A 517 22.05 -19.53 -93.65
CA VAL A 517 22.17 -18.76 -94.91
C VAL A 517 23.63 -18.55 -95.33
N ARG A 518 24.59 -18.56 -94.39
CA ARG A 518 26.02 -18.33 -94.68
C ARG A 518 26.76 -19.58 -95.19
N ILE A 519 26.12 -20.75 -95.15
CA ILE A 519 26.68 -22.06 -95.52
C ILE A 519 26.13 -22.55 -96.88
N ALA A 520 25.07 -21.92 -97.39
CA ALA A 520 24.58 -22.06 -98.77
C ALA A 520 25.23 -21.00 -99.66
#